data_AF-A0A960SYL0-F1
#
_entry.id   AF-A0A960SYL0-F1
#
_cell.length_a   1.000
_cell.length_b   1.000
_cell.length_c   1.000
_cell.angle_alpha   90.00
_cell.angle_beta   90.00
_cell.angle_gamma   90.00
#
_symmetry.space_group_name_H-M   'P 1'
#
loop_
_entity.id
_entity.type
_entity.pdbx_description
1 polymer ?
#
loop_
_entity_poly.entity_id
_entity_poly.type
_entity_poly.pdbx_seq_one_letter_code
_entity_poly.pdbx_strand_id
1 'polypeptide(L)'
;AKPAAGLSFLTIMTTKQTTLIAVATVLVCATIPVAVISTRKHPPSQETDAADTRATTVDRAFPTASSRPETEAAPTSGQPALNWAKIARTKFGTRNQTMLNKASAELLETLGGLSTDELASSLEEVTALDLDISTKVQLRSLIIAHLAERDPLLVLDRFPLEKAQGMLTLSLGPAFDILVSRDLPQAEEWLEKQVAAGNLQTTGDQPSDTNTWMMFESAIVEKQLRTDPESAVSRIVKLPPAQQPQILIRAAGLDYPAAFEIALDQCQSTGDPALLGGMLSPHLLVHGLDHDGGNEAELHTLIDRVPDPDLRAAGHQHLSKLAATPMEGIPLDLILEGEKE
;
A
#
# COMPACT_ATOMS: atom_id res chain seq x y z
N ALA A 1 -50.45 64.16 21.98
CA ALA A 1 -49.45 63.75 22.99
C ALA A 1 -49.03 62.30 22.70
N LYS A 2 -47.75 61.94 22.85
CA LYS A 2 -47.23 60.54 22.79
C LYS A 2 -48.01 59.59 23.74
N PRO A 3 -47.86 58.24 23.69
CA PRO A 3 -47.35 57.32 22.64
C PRO A 3 -48.14 55.97 22.49
N ALA A 4 -47.75 55.11 21.53
CA ALA A 4 -47.72 53.62 21.62
C ALA A 4 -46.98 53.09 20.36
N ALA A 5 -45.77 52.53 20.40
CA ALA A 5 -45.27 51.26 20.96
C ALA A 5 -45.69 49.99 20.16
N GLY A 6 -44.69 49.28 19.62
CA GLY A 6 -44.78 47.95 18.98
C GLY A 6 -43.68 47.78 17.90
N LEU A 7 -42.41 47.49 18.26
CA LEU A 7 -41.79 46.14 18.37
C LEU A 7 -42.07 45.28 17.13
N SER A 8 -41.14 45.06 16.20
CA SER A 8 -40.10 43.99 16.20
C SER A 8 -40.25 43.21 14.87
N PHE A 9 -39.28 42.70 14.12
CA PHE A 9 -37.84 42.46 14.24
C PHE A 9 -37.33 42.27 12.80
N LEU A 10 -36.28 42.99 12.40
CA LEU A 10 -35.57 42.79 11.14
C LEU A 10 -34.08 42.68 11.47
N THR A 11 -33.48 41.57 11.03
CA THR A 11 -32.08 41.44 10.56
C THR A 11 -30.93 41.88 11.48
N ILE A 12 -30.24 40.89 12.06
CA ILE A 12 -28.78 40.89 12.33
C ILE A 12 -28.31 39.44 12.05
N MET A 13 -27.79 39.12 10.86
CA MET A 13 -26.36 39.04 10.53
C MET A 13 -25.49 38.26 11.54
N THR A 14 -24.99 37.12 11.07
CA THR A 14 -23.63 36.57 11.30
C THR A 14 -23.26 35.91 12.65
N THR A 15 -22.50 34.81 12.48
CA THR A 15 -21.45 34.18 13.32
C THR A 15 -21.81 32.99 14.24
N LYS A 16 -21.04 31.89 14.03
CA LYS A 16 -20.82 30.64 14.81
C LYS A 16 -21.84 29.52 14.52
N GLN A 17 -21.59 28.50 13.68
CA GLN A 17 -20.44 27.60 13.47
C GLN A 17 -19.85 26.96 14.75
N THR A 18 -20.30 25.71 14.95
CA THR A 18 -19.54 24.52 15.33
C THR A 18 -18.69 24.55 16.60
N THR A 19 -19.31 24.17 17.72
CA THR A 19 -18.69 23.32 18.75
C THR A 19 -19.77 22.83 19.73
N LEU A 20 -19.63 21.57 20.20
CA LEU A 20 -20.38 20.88 21.27
C LEU A 20 -21.73 20.23 20.92
N ILE A 21 -21.70 18.89 20.77
CA ILE A 21 -22.41 17.84 21.55
C ILE A 21 -21.57 16.56 21.29
N ALA A 22 -20.65 16.12 22.15
CA ALA A 22 -20.83 15.47 23.45
C ALA A 22 -21.48 14.07 23.38
N VAL A 23 -20.62 13.04 23.47
CA VAL A 23 -20.67 11.92 24.42
C VAL A 23 -22.04 11.32 24.74
N ALA A 24 -22.30 10.09 24.25
CA ALA A 24 -23.22 9.14 24.86
C ALA A 24 -22.88 7.68 24.49
N THR A 25 -22.06 7.05 25.34
CA THR A 25 -22.26 5.72 25.93
C THR A 25 -23.07 4.67 25.15
N VAL A 26 -22.42 3.60 24.66
CA VAL A 26 -22.98 2.24 24.71
C VAL A 26 -21.91 1.25 25.17
N LEU A 27 -22.00 0.96 26.46
CA LEU A 27 -21.41 -0.17 27.17
C LEU A 27 -22.31 -1.39 26.90
N VAL A 28 -21.80 -2.45 26.26
CA VAL A 28 -22.40 -3.79 26.36
C VAL A 28 -21.32 -4.77 26.82
N CYS A 29 -21.33 -5.03 28.12
CA CYS A 29 -20.63 -6.14 28.75
C CYS A 29 -21.20 -7.47 28.24
N ALA A 30 -20.36 -8.28 27.58
CA ALA A 30 -20.55 -9.72 27.50
C ALA A 30 -19.39 -10.40 28.23
N THR A 31 -19.64 -10.78 29.48
CA THR A 31 -18.76 -11.61 30.31
C THR A 31 -18.67 -13.02 29.74
N ILE A 32 -17.48 -13.45 29.31
CA ILE A 32 -17.15 -14.87 29.14
C ILE A 32 -16.02 -15.18 30.14
N PRO A 33 -16.18 -16.15 31.05
CA PRO A 33 -15.08 -16.57 31.91
C PRO A 33 -14.12 -17.46 31.10
N VAL A 34 -12.91 -16.99 30.82
CA VAL A 34 -11.83 -17.85 30.35
C VAL A 34 -11.16 -18.49 31.56
N ALA A 35 -11.36 -19.79 31.70
CA ALA A 35 -10.69 -20.63 32.67
C ALA A 35 -9.19 -20.79 32.33
N VAL A 36 -8.38 -20.26 33.25
CA VAL A 36 -7.05 -20.68 33.71
C VAL A 36 -6.49 -22.03 33.18
N ILE A 37 -5.34 -21.91 32.52
CA ILE A 37 -4.13 -22.78 32.50
C ILE A 37 -4.26 -24.18 31.87
N SER A 38 -3.74 -24.31 30.65
CA SER A 38 -3.18 -25.57 30.14
C SER A 38 -1.65 -25.49 30.21
N THR A 39 -1.05 -26.29 31.09
CA THR A 39 0.39 -26.55 31.12
C THR A 39 0.75 -27.49 29.97
N ARG A 40 1.46 -27.00 28.95
CA ARG A 40 2.11 -27.88 27.97
C ARG A 40 3.63 -27.84 28.12
N LYS A 41 4.13 -28.94 28.68
CA LYS A 41 5.49 -29.46 28.60
C LYS A 41 6.02 -29.37 27.16
N HIS A 42 7.21 -28.80 27.01
CA HIS A 42 8.11 -29.07 25.89
C HIS A 42 8.43 -30.58 25.82
N PRO A 43 8.38 -31.19 24.62
CA PRO A 43 9.25 -32.31 24.28
C PRO A 43 10.48 -31.83 23.47
N PRO A 44 11.62 -32.55 23.58
CA PRO A 44 12.89 -32.16 23.00
C PRO A 44 12.95 -32.45 21.49
N SER A 45 13.83 -31.70 20.84
CA SER A 45 14.29 -31.84 19.47
C SER A 45 14.51 -33.29 19.04
N GLN A 46 13.95 -33.65 17.89
CA GLN A 46 14.41 -34.80 17.11
C GLN A 46 14.81 -34.33 15.71
N GLU A 47 16.11 -34.44 15.51
CA GLU A 47 16.88 -34.47 14.28
C GLU A 47 16.45 -35.70 13.45
N THR A 48 16.02 -35.49 12.21
CA THR A 48 16.04 -36.54 11.17
C THR A 48 16.39 -35.94 9.82
N ASP A 49 17.53 -36.44 9.35
CA ASP A 49 18.08 -36.54 8.00
C ASP A 49 17.17 -36.32 6.79
N ALA A 50 17.77 -35.56 5.86
CA ALA A 50 17.76 -35.68 4.41
C ALA A 50 16.96 -36.83 3.76
N ALA A 51 16.01 -36.45 2.90
CA ALA A 51 15.77 -37.13 1.64
C ALA A 51 15.04 -36.21 0.64
N ASP A 52 15.76 -35.83 -0.40
CA ASP A 52 15.35 -35.90 -1.80
C ASP A 52 13.86 -35.63 -2.12
N THR A 53 13.55 -34.43 -2.61
CA THR A 53 12.37 -34.23 -3.45
C THR A 53 12.70 -33.30 -4.60
N ARG A 54 13.03 -33.95 -5.73
CA ARG A 54 12.94 -33.48 -7.11
C ARG A 54 12.17 -32.17 -7.31
N ALA A 55 12.87 -31.24 -7.96
CA ALA A 55 12.31 -30.16 -8.74
C ALA A 55 11.19 -30.68 -9.66
N THR A 56 9.95 -30.34 -9.31
CA THR A 56 8.83 -30.40 -10.26
C THR A 56 8.79 -29.03 -10.92
N THR A 57 9.60 -28.87 -11.97
CA THR A 57 9.46 -27.77 -12.91
C THR A 57 8.14 -28.00 -13.65
N VAL A 58 7.06 -27.40 -13.13
CA VAL A 58 5.79 -27.35 -13.85
C VAL A 58 6.03 -26.39 -15.01
N ASP A 59 6.30 -26.97 -16.18
CA ASP A 59 6.34 -26.28 -17.46
C ASP A 59 4.92 -25.82 -17.81
N ARG A 60 4.43 -24.80 -17.10
CA ARG A 60 3.13 -24.18 -17.36
C ARG A 60 3.34 -23.17 -18.46
N ALA A 61 3.36 -23.72 -19.69
CA ALA A 61 3.02 -22.98 -20.89
C ALA A 61 1.83 -22.07 -20.55
N PHE A 62 1.96 -20.79 -20.90
CA PHE A 62 0.81 -19.88 -20.94
C PHE A 62 -0.36 -20.65 -21.55
N PRO A 63 -1.60 -20.57 -21.02
CA PRO A 63 -2.74 -21.02 -21.79
C PRO A 63 -2.65 -20.26 -23.11
N THR A 64 -2.17 -20.94 -24.15
CA THR A 64 -2.22 -20.46 -25.51
C THR A 64 -3.69 -20.27 -25.73
N ALA A 65 -4.09 -19.01 -25.91
CA ALA A 65 -5.47 -18.62 -26.09
C ALA A 65 -6.10 -19.65 -27.03
N SER A 66 -7.07 -20.39 -26.49
CA SER A 66 -7.96 -21.23 -27.27
C SER A 66 -8.35 -20.44 -28.51
N SER A 67 -8.15 -21.04 -29.68
CA SER A 67 -8.41 -20.48 -31.01
C SER A 67 -9.80 -19.85 -31.07
N ARG A 68 -9.89 -18.61 -30.61
CA ARG A 68 -11.02 -17.72 -30.80
C ARG A 68 -10.84 -17.22 -32.23
N PRO A 69 -11.90 -17.25 -33.05
CA PRO A 69 -11.80 -16.70 -34.40
C PRO A 69 -11.27 -15.27 -34.25
N GLU A 70 -10.16 -15.04 -34.96
CA GLU A 70 -9.47 -13.78 -35.16
C GLU A 70 -10.52 -12.74 -35.56
N THR A 71 -11.10 -12.11 -34.53
CA THR A 71 -11.93 -10.94 -34.72
C THR A 71 -10.89 -9.85 -34.85
N GLU A 72 -10.50 -9.61 -36.10
CA GLU A 72 -9.72 -8.46 -36.53
C GLU A 72 -10.38 -7.23 -35.90
N ALA A 73 -9.87 -6.82 -34.73
CA ALA A 73 -10.30 -5.61 -34.07
C ALA A 73 -9.84 -4.49 -35.01
N ALA A 74 -10.76 -4.03 -35.85
CA ALA A 74 -10.51 -2.92 -36.74
C ALA A 74 -9.94 -1.76 -35.91
N PRO A 75 -8.83 -1.13 -36.34
CA PRO A 75 -8.27 0.02 -35.63
C PRO A 75 -9.36 1.08 -35.52
N THR A 76 -9.88 1.26 -34.31
CA THR A 76 -11.13 2.01 -34.08
C THR A 76 -10.86 3.53 -34.04
N SER A 77 -9.62 3.96 -34.20
CA SER A 77 -9.28 5.35 -34.48
C SER A 77 -8.46 5.43 -35.75
N GLY A 78 -8.68 6.45 -36.59
CA GLY A 78 -7.88 6.71 -37.80
C GLY A 78 -6.42 7.08 -37.52
N GLN A 79 -5.86 6.68 -36.38
CA GLN A 79 -4.45 6.84 -36.04
C GLN A 79 -3.62 5.73 -36.69
N PRO A 80 -2.44 6.06 -37.24
CA PRO A 80 -1.53 5.05 -37.78
C PRO A 80 -1.09 4.09 -36.66
N ALA A 81 -1.03 2.79 -36.98
CA ALA A 81 -0.56 1.77 -36.05
C ALA A 81 0.80 2.16 -35.45
N LEU A 82 0.90 2.07 -34.12
CA LEU A 82 2.11 2.36 -33.38
C LEU A 82 3.21 1.39 -33.78
N ASN A 83 4.33 1.93 -34.30
CA ASN A 83 5.49 1.12 -34.61
C ASN A 83 6.42 1.07 -33.38
N TRP A 84 6.17 0.11 -32.49
CA TRP A 84 6.94 -0.06 -31.24
C TRP A 84 8.43 -0.28 -31.47
N ALA A 85 8.81 -0.99 -32.55
CA ALA A 85 10.22 -1.18 -32.91
C ALA A 85 10.91 0.15 -33.27
N LYS A 86 10.21 1.03 -33.99
CA LYS A 86 10.71 2.38 -34.30
C LYS A 86 10.82 3.22 -33.02
N ILE A 87 9.79 3.21 -32.17
CA ILE A 87 9.77 3.94 -30.89
C ILE A 87 10.92 3.50 -29.99
N ALA A 88 11.14 2.19 -29.84
CA ALA A 88 12.25 1.63 -29.09
C ALA A 88 13.60 2.18 -29.58
N ARG A 89 13.85 2.11 -30.90
CA ARG A 89 15.12 2.58 -31.49
C ARG A 89 15.32 4.08 -31.38
N THR A 90 14.27 4.88 -31.61
CA THR A 90 14.41 6.35 -31.66
C THR A 90 14.40 6.98 -30.28
N LYS A 91 13.61 6.45 -29.33
CA LYS A 91 13.41 7.07 -28.01
C LYS A 91 14.28 6.43 -26.92
N PHE A 92 14.67 5.16 -27.06
CA PHE A 92 15.43 4.42 -26.05
C PHE A 92 16.83 3.98 -26.52
N GLY A 93 17.07 3.92 -27.83
CA GLY A 93 18.38 3.53 -28.39
C GLY A 93 19.49 4.59 -28.26
N THR A 94 19.13 5.86 -28.03
CA THR A 94 20.09 6.96 -27.87
C THR A 94 20.26 7.32 -26.39
N ARG A 95 21.46 7.11 -25.86
CA ARG A 95 21.88 7.39 -24.46
C ARG A 95 21.78 8.86 -24.00
N ASN A 96 21.21 9.75 -24.80
CA ASN A 96 21.09 11.18 -24.47
C ASN A 96 19.82 11.44 -23.65
N GLN A 97 19.97 11.55 -22.32
CA GLN A 97 18.91 11.82 -21.35
C GLN A 97 18.08 13.09 -21.64
N THR A 98 18.62 14.10 -22.33
CA THR A 98 17.91 15.36 -22.65
C THR A 98 16.89 15.24 -23.79
N MET A 99 17.08 14.31 -24.73
CA MET A 99 16.09 14.02 -25.80
C MET A 99 14.91 13.19 -25.27
N LEU A 100 15.10 12.48 -24.16
CA LEU A 100 14.09 11.63 -23.55
C LEU A 100 12.84 12.42 -23.17
N ASN A 101 12.93 13.69 -22.76
CA ASN A 101 11.79 14.45 -22.21
C ASN A 101 10.74 14.88 -23.26
N LYS A 102 11.14 15.31 -24.46
CA LYS A 102 10.15 15.66 -25.51
C LYS A 102 9.62 14.41 -26.20
N ALA A 103 10.52 13.47 -26.48
CA ALA A 103 10.14 12.22 -27.09
C ALA A 103 9.23 11.40 -26.16
N SER A 104 9.45 11.44 -24.85
CA SER A 104 8.54 10.82 -23.87
C SER A 104 7.19 11.50 -23.86
N ALA A 105 7.10 12.84 -23.89
CA ALA A 105 5.81 13.55 -23.89
C ALA A 105 4.90 13.12 -25.06
N GLU A 106 5.43 13.06 -26.30
CA GLU A 106 4.66 12.58 -27.46
C GLU A 106 4.21 11.12 -27.30
N LEU A 107 5.06 10.27 -26.71
CA LEU A 107 4.73 8.87 -26.47
C LEU A 107 3.63 8.74 -25.41
N LEU A 108 3.72 9.51 -24.33
CA LEU A 108 2.71 9.57 -23.26
C LEU A 108 1.38 10.09 -23.81
N GLU A 109 1.40 11.14 -24.64
CA GLU A 109 0.19 11.63 -25.32
C GLU A 109 -0.42 10.55 -26.22
N THR A 110 0.41 9.86 -27.00
CA THR A 110 -0.07 8.77 -27.88
C THR A 110 -0.67 7.62 -27.07
N LEU A 111 0.00 7.19 -26.00
CA LEU A 111 -0.52 6.18 -25.06
C LEU A 111 -1.84 6.64 -24.41
N GLY A 112 -1.95 7.94 -24.11
CA GLY A 112 -3.17 8.58 -23.63
C GLY A 112 -4.34 8.54 -24.62
N GLY A 113 -4.06 8.42 -25.92
CA GLY A 113 -5.08 8.28 -26.97
C GLY A 113 -5.57 6.85 -27.20
N LEU A 114 -4.83 5.84 -26.73
CA LEU A 114 -5.18 4.44 -26.97
C LEU A 114 -6.33 3.96 -26.08
N SER A 115 -7.14 3.07 -26.63
CA SER A 115 -8.13 2.28 -25.90
C SER A 115 -7.47 1.20 -25.02
N THR A 116 -8.25 0.65 -24.09
CA THR A 116 -7.82 -0.46 -23.22
C THR A 116 -7.33 -1.66 -24.04
N ASP A 117 -8.05 -2.03 -25.10
CA ASP A 117 -7.70 -3.17 -25.96
C ASP A 117 -6.43 -2.91 -26.78
N GLU A 118 -6.23 -1.68 -27.25
CA GLU A 118 -5.01 -1.28 -27.97
C GLU A 118 -3.79 -1.28 -27.04
N LEU A 119 -3.93 -0.81 -25.79
CA LEU A 119 -2.87 -0.88 -24.79
C LEU A 119 -2.54 -2.32 -24.41
N ALA A 120 -3.55 -3.17 -24.23
CA ALA A 120 -3.35 -4.60 -23.94
C ALA A 120 -2.65 -5.32 -25.11
N SER A 121 -3.04 -5.04 -26.35
CA SER A 121 -2.40 -5.58 -27.56
C SER A 121 -0.96 -5.08 -27.71
N SER A 122 -0.71 -3.81 -27.37
CA SER A 122 0.63 -3.21 -27.40
C SER A 122 1.61 -3.91 -26.44
N LEU A 123 1.13 -4.42 -25.30
CA LEU A 123 1.96 -5.20 -24.38
C LEU A 123 2.42 -6.52 -24.98
N GLU A 124 1.56 -7.21 -25.73
CA GLU A 124 1.91 -8.43 -26.44
C GLU A 124 2.93 -8.13 -27.55
N GLU A 125 2.68 -7.08 -28.33
CA GLU A 125 3.58 -6.67 -29.41
C GLU A 125 4.99 -6.35 -28.88
N VAL A 126 5.11 -5.49 -27.86
CA VAL A 126 6.39 -5.16 -27.24
C VAL A 126 7.09 -6.39 -26.65
N THR A 127 6.33 -7.35 -26.13
CA THR A 127 6.91 -8.59 -25.60
C THR A 127 7.51 -9.45 -26.71
N ALA A 128 6.87 -9.50 -27.89
CA ALA A 128 7.33 -10.25 -29.05
C ALA A 128 8.52 -9.60 -29.80
N LEU A 129 8.78 -8.31 -29.58
CA LEU A 129 9.92 -7.63 -30.22
C LEU A 129 11.28 -8.14 -29.70
N ASP A 130 12.24 -8.25 -30.61
CA ASP A 130 13.65 -8.52 -30.30
C ASP A 130 14.35 -7.22 -29.86
N LEU A 131 14.11 -6.84 -28.60
CA LEU A 131 14.70 -5.69 -27.92
C LEU A 131 15.53 -6.17 -26.72
N ASP A 132 16.50 -5.37 -26.31
CA ASP A 132 17.19 -5.61 -25.04
C ASP A 132 16.20 -5.55 -23.86
N ILE A 133 16.52 -6.28 -22.79
CA ILE A 133 15.63 -6.45 -21.63
C ILE A 133 15.27 -5.10 -21.00
N SER A 134 16.22 -4.17 -20.88
CA SER A 134 16.00 -2.87 -20.25
C SER A 134 14.99 -2.03 -21.04
N THR A 135 15.17 -1.91 -22.35
CA THR A 135 14.21 -1.20 -23.22
C THR A 135 12.84 -1.85 -23.19
N LYS A 136 12.76 -3.18 -23.21
CA LYS A 136 11.49 -3.92 -23.14
C LYS A 136 10.77 -3.68 -21.81
N VAL A 137 11.48 -3.67 -20.69
CA VAL A 137 10.93 -3.37 -19.36
C VAL A 137 10.39 -1.94 -19.32
N GLN A 138 11.15 -0.95 -19.78
CA GLN A 138 10.71 0.46 -19.76
C GLN A 138 9.44 0.68 -20.59
N LEU A 139 9.38 0.14 -21.82
CA LEU A 139 8.19 0.24 -22.66
C LEU A 139 6.98 -0.44 -22.01
N ARG A 140 7.18 -1.64 -21.46
CA ARG A 140 6.10 -2.36 -20.77
C ARG A 140 5.60 -1.59 -19.56
N SER A 141 6.49 -1.03 -18.72
CA SER A 141 6.10 -0.22 -17.57
C SER A 141 5.27 1.00 -17.97
N LEU A 142 5.63 1.70 -19.05
CA LEU A 142 4.85 2.83 -19.57
C LEU A 142 3.44 2.42 -20.02
N ILE A 143 3.34 1.32 -20.76
CA ILE A 143 2.04 0.82 -21.24
C ILE A 143 1.20 0.32 -20.05
N ILE A 144 1.81 -0.41 -19.10
CA ILE A 144 1.14 -0.89 -17.88
C ILE A 144 0.59 0.28 -17.07
N ALA A 145 1.34 1.36 -16.89
CA ALA A 145 0.86 2.54 -16.16
C ALA A 145 -0.42 3.13 -16.80
N HIS A 146 -0.44 3.31 -18.13
CA HIS A 146 -1.62 3.83 -18.84
C HIS A 146 -2.79 2.85 -18.85
N LEU A 147 -2.49 1.55 -18.88
CA LEU A 147 -3.51 0.50 -18.79
C LEU A 147 -4.12 0.47 -17.39
N ALA A 148 -3.31 0.60 -16.34
CA ALA A 148 -3.76 0.62 -14.94
C ALA A 148 -4.67 1.82 -14.65
N GLU A 149 -4.38 2.98 -15.24
CA GLU A 149 -5.27 4.14 -15.17
C GLU A 149 -6.63 3.91 -15.86
N ARG A 150 -6.76 2.97 -16.78
CA ARG A 150 -8.04 2.69 -17.46
C ARG A 150 -8.76 1.52 -16.81
N ASP A 151 -8.07 0.40 -16.72
CA ASP A 151 -8.57 -0.87 -16.22
C ASP A 151 -7.50 -1.51 -15.31
N PRO A 152 -7.45 -1.11 -14.02
CA PRO A 152 -6.48 -1.64 -13.08
C PRO A 152 -6.68 -3.14 -12.83
N LEU A 153 -7.92 -3.62 -12.88
CA LEU A 153 -8.23 -5.04 -12.67
C LEU A 153 -7.66 -5.90 -13.80
N LEU A 154 -7.77 -5.45 -15.05
CA LEU A 154 -7.16 -6.13 -16.19
C LEU A 154 -5.64 -6.24 -16.04
N VAL A 155 -4.96 -5.19 -15.56
CA VAL A 155 -3.52 -5.24 -15.28
C VAL A 155 -3.22 -6.31 -14.22
N LEU A 156 -3.93 -6.26 -13.10
CA LEU A 156 -3.74 -7.17 -11.98
C LEU A 156 -3.99 -8.64 -12.34
N ASP A 157 -5.00 -8.93 -13.17
CA ASP A 157 -5.32 -10.29 -13.62
C ASP A 157 -4.37 -10.81 -14.70
N ARG A 158 -3.87 -9.92 -15.56
CA ARG A 158 -3.04 -10.30 -16.71
C ARG A 158 -1.57 -10.47 -16.37
N PHE A 159 -1.09 -9.82 -15.33
CA PHE A 159 0.27 -9.93 -14.83
C PHE A 159 0.29 -10.76 -13.54
N PRO A 160 0.34 -12.10 -13.65
CA PRO A 160 0.24 -12.97 -12.49
C PRO A 160 1.40 -12.73 -11.53
N LEU A 161 1.05 -12.59 -10.26
CA LEU A 161 1.94 -12.28 -9.15
C LEU A 161 3.10 -13.29 -9.04
N GLU A 162 2.83 -14.58 -9.31
CA GLU A 162 3.84 -15.65 -9.32
C GLU A 162 4.96 -15.45 -10.35
N LYS A 163 4.68 -14.74 -11.45
CA LYS A 163 5.62 -14.49 -12.55
C LYS A 163 6.12 -13.05 -12.57
N ALA A 164 5.54 -12.17 -11.76
CA ALA A 164 6.03 -10.82 -11.56
C ALA A 164 7.29 -10.90 -10.69
N GLN A 165 8.44 -11.07 -11.33
CA GLN A 165 9.74 -10.95 -10.69
C GLN A 165 10.36 -9.58 -11.02
N GLY A 166 10.97 -8.95 -10.02
CA GLY A 166 11.72 -7.70 -10.16
C GLY A 166 10.84 -6.48 -10.49
N MET A 167 11.21 -5.75 -11.54
CA MET A 167 10.64 -4.44 -11.89
C MET A 167 9.14 -4.46 -12.23
N LEU A 168 8.59 -5.62 -12.61
CA LEU A 168 7.16 -5.73 -12.92
C LEU A 168 6.29 -5.69 -11.67
N THR A 169 6.77 -6.21 -10.54
CA THR A 169 6.07 -6.17 -9.24
C THR A 169 5.87 -4.73 -8.78
N LEU A 170 6.85 -3.85 -9.07
CA LEU A 170 6.75 -2.41 -8.80
C LEU A 170 5.62 -1.74 -9.59
N SER A 171 5.19 -2.32 -10.71
CA SER A 171 4.09 -1.78 -11.52
C SER A 171 2.71 -2.23 -11.03
N LEU A 172 2.62 -3.28 -10.21
CA LEU A 172 1.34 -3.80 -9.69
C LEU A 172 0.82 -3.01 -8.49
N GLY A 173 1.70 -2.47 -7.65
CA GLY A 173 1.33 -1.60 -6.53
C GLY A 173 0.46 -0.42 -6.97
N PRO A 174 0.94 0.43 -7.90
CA PRO A 174 0.15 1.56 -8.39
C PRO A 174 -1.18 1.17 -9.03
N ALA A 175 -1.24 0.04 -9.75
CA ALA A 175 -2.49 -0.46 -10.31
C ALA A 175 -3.49 -0.86 -9.22
N PHE A 176 -3.01 -1.53 -8.17
CA PHE A 176 -3.82 -1.87 -7.02
C PHE A 176 -4.29 -0.63 -6.24
N ASP A 177 -3.42 0.37 -6.05
CA ASP A 177 -3.78 1.64 -5.40
C ASP A 177 -4.90 2.38 -6.16
N ILE A 178 -4.84 2.36 -7.50
CA ILE A 178 -5.91 2.90 -8.36
C ILE A 178 -7.19 2.10 -8.17
N LEU A 179 -7.12 0.77 -8.11
CA LEU A 179 -8.29 -0.09 -7.86
C LEU A 179 -8.92 0.22 -6.51
N VAL A 180 -8.13 0.22 -5.42
CA VAL A 180 -8.56 0.59 -4.05
C VAL A 180 -9.22 1.96 -4.01
N SER A 181 -8.66 2.92 -4.76
CA SER A 181 -9.18 4.29 -4.81
C SER A 181 -10.52 4.39 -5.53
N ARG A 182 -10.74 3.56 -6.56
CA ARG A 182 -11.95 3.56 -7.40
C ARG A 182 -13.07 2.70 -6.84
N ASP A 183 -12.74 1.49 -6.40
CA ASP A 183 -13.69 0.46 -5.98
C ASP A 183 -13.02 -0.43 -4.91
N LEU A 184 -13.12 0.03 -3.65
CA LEU A 184 -12.55 -0.67 -2.50
C LEU A 184 -13.12 -2.11 -2.36
N PRO A 185 -14.45 -2.35 -2.43
CA PRO A 185 -14.98 -3.71 -2.39
C PRO A 185 -14.40 -4.63 -3.47
N GLN A 186 -14.23 -4.15 -4.70
CA GLN A 186 -13.63 -4.94 -5.78
C GLN A 186 -12.15 -5.24 -5.51
N ALA A 187 -11.40 -4.30 -4.93
CA ALA A 187 -10.01 -4.51 -4.52
C ALA A 187 -9.89 -5.59 -3.42
N GLU A 188 -10.78 -5.55 -2.43
CA GLU A 188 -10.85 -6.55 -1.36
C GLU A 188 -11.17 -7.95 -1.92
N GLU A 189 -12.20 -8.07 -2.75
CA GLU A 189 -12.58 -9.35 -3.37
C GLU A 189 -11.43 -9.92 -4.23
N TRP A 190 -10.76 -9.05 -5.01
CA TRP A 190 -9.61 -9.47 -5.81
C TRP A 190 -8.48 -9.98 -4.93
N LEU A 191 -8.11 -9.25 -3.86
CA LEU A 191 -7.03 -9.64 -2.96
C LEU A 191 -7.33 -10.99 -2.28
N GLU A 192 -8.55 -11.15 -1.77
CA GLU A 192 -9.01 -12.40 -1.14
C GLU A 192 -8.95 -13.58 -2.13
N LYS A 193 -9.33 -13.37 -3.39
CA LYS A 193 -9.22 -14.37 -4.45
C LYS A 193 -7.76 -14.76 -4.70
N GLN A 194 -6.82 -13.81 -4.73
CA GLN A 194 -5.40 -14.12 -4.93
C GLN A 194 -4.81 -14.90 -3.75
N VAL A 195 -5.19 -14.56 -2.51
CA VAL A 195 -4.80 -15.30 -1.30
C VAL A 195 -5.38 -16.72 -1.33
N ALA A 196 -6.67 -16.87 -1.64
CA ALA A 196 -7.33 -18.18 -1.73
C ALA A 196 -6.75 -19.07 -2.84
N ALA A 197 -6.28 -18.46 -3.94
CA ALA A 197 -5.59 -19.16 -5.02
C ALA A 197 -4.14 -19.58 -4.67
N GLY A 198 -3.58 -19.08 -3.56
CA GLY A 198 -2.19 -19.31 -3.18
C GLY A 198 -1.17 -18.45 -3.94
N ASN A 199 -1.64 -17.47 -4.74
CA ASN A 199 -0.78 -16.56 -5.50
C ASN A 199 -0.07 -15.53 -4.60
N LEU A 200 -0.61 -15.33 -3.39
CA LEU A 200 -0.09 -14.43 -2.37
C LEU A 200 0.12 -15.18 -1.07
N GLN A 201 1.34 -15.14 -0.56
CA GLN A 201 1.68 -15.72 0.74
C GLN A 201 1.33 -14.73 1.85
N THR A 202 0.48 -15.16 2.78
CA THR A 202 0.09 -14.38 3.96
C THR A 202 0.94 -14.71 5.18
N THR A 203 1.87 -15.66 5.11
CA THR A 203 2.73 -16.04 6.24
C THR A 203 4.02 -15.20 6.24
N GLY A 204 4.41 -14.72 7.43
CA GLY A 204 5.56 -13.83 7.63
C GLY A 204 6.93 -14.49 7.53
N ASP A 205 7.03 -15.69 6.95
CA ASP A 205 8.30 -16.41 6.79
C ASP A 205 9.15 -15.87 5.62
N GLN A 206 8.57 -14.97 4.81
CA GLN A 206 9.26 -14.24 3.74
C GLN A 206 9.90 -12.95 4.30
N PRO A 207 11.08 -12.54 3.78
CA PRO A 207 11.63 -11.22 4.06
C PRO A 207 10.58 -10.13 3.80
N SER A 208 10.47 -9.15 4.72
CA SER A 208 9.45 -8.09 4.71
C SER A 208 9.37 -7.31 3.40
N ASP A 209 10.50 -7.17 2.72
CA ASP A 209 10.67 -6.22 1.61
C ASP A 209 10.12 -6.75 0.29
N THR A 210 9.83 -8.06 0.21
CA THR A 210 9.27 -8.71 -0.98
C THR A 210 7.81 -9.14 -0.80
N ASN A 211 7.18 -8.81 0.33
CA ASN A 211 5.83 -9.27 0.62
C ASN A 211 4.76 -8.41 -0.12
N THR A 212 4.46 -8.80 -1.36
CA THR A 212 3.44 -8.14 -2.20
C THR A 212 2.05 -8.14 -1.56
N TRP A 213 1.70 -9.19 -0.80
CA TRP A 213 0.43 -9.21 -0.05
C TRP A 213 0.38 -8.08 0.97
N MET A 214 1.46 -7.88 1.73
CA MET A 214 1.54 -6.83 2.75
C MET A 214 1.37 -5.44 2.13
N MET A 215 1.90 -5.22 0.92
CA MET A 215 1.69 -3.97 0.18
C MET A 215 0.21 -3.73 -0.14
N PHE A 216 -0.48 -4.72 -0.70
CA PHE A 216 -1.90 -4.60 -1.06
C PHE A 216 -2.79 -4.47 0.17
N GLU A 217 -2.56 -5.28 1.20
CA GLU A 217 -3.30 -5.22 2.45
C GLU A 217 -3.15 -3.84 3.11
N SER A 218 -1.95 -3.27 3.09
CA SER A 218 -1.72 -1.92 3.63
C SER A 218 -2.45 -0.83 2.86
N ALA A 219 -2.56 -0.93 1.53
CA ALA A 219 -3.31 0.03 0.72
C ALA A 219 -4.82 0.00 1.04
N ILE A 220 -5.39 -1.19 1.25
CA ILE A 220 -6.79 -1.34 1.71
C ILE A 220 -6.97 -0.69 3.08
N VAL A 221 -6.10 -1.04 4.04
CA VAL A 221 -6.18 -0.51 5.40
C VAL A 221 -6.01 1.02 5.38
N GLU A 222 -5.08 1.56 4.60
CA GLU A 222 -4.89 3.01 4.44
C GLU A 222 -6.18 3.69 3.96
N LYS A 223 -6.81 3.14 2.92
CA LYS A 223 -8.06 3.67 2.39
C LYS A 223 -9.16 3.64 3.45
N GLN A 224 -9.30 2.52 4.17
CA GLN A 224 -10.28 2.37 5.24
C GLN A 224 -10.00 3.30 6.41
N LEU A 225 -8.76 3.48 6.83
CA LEU A 225 -8.40 4.44 7.89
C LEU A 225 -8.93 5.85 7.60
N ARG A 226 -8.95 6.25 6.31
CA ARG A 226 -9.44 7.57 5.88
C ARG A 226 -10.97 7.63 5.72
N THR A 227 -11.63 6.53 5.36
CA THR A 227 -13.07 6.53 4.99
C THR A 227 -13.99 5.81 5.97
N ASP A 228 -13.50 4.74 6.59
CA ASP A 228 -14.18 3.86 7.55
C ASP A 228 -13.18 3.25 8.55
N PRO A 229 -12.78 4.00 9.59
CA PRO A 229 -11.80 3.56 10.57
C PRO A 229 -12.22 2.28 11.32
N GLU A 230 -13.51 2.06 11.56
CA GLU A 230 -13.99 0.85 12.23
C GLU A 230 -13.73 -0.40 11.39
N SER A 231 -13.96 -0.32 10.08
CA SER A 231 -13.59 -1.40 9.15
C SER A 231 -12.09 -1.63 9.11
N ALA A 232 -11.26 -0.58 9.13
CA ALA A 232 -9.80 -0.71 9.19
C ALA A 232 -9.36 -1.48 10.45
N VAL A 233 -9.88 -1.10 11.62
CA VAL A 233 -9.59 -1.79 12.90
C VAL A 233 -10.02 -3.25 12.83
N SER A 234 -11.26 -3.51 12.39
CA SER A 234 -11.81 -4.86 12.21
C SER A 234 -10.96 -5.72 11.27
N ARG A 235 -10.37 -5.11 10.24
CA ARG A 235 -9.45 -5.78 9.31
C ARG A 235 -8.10 -6.08 9.97
N ILE A 236 -7.49 -5.09 10.63
CA ILE A 236 -6.19 -5.25 11.33
C ILE A 236 -6.25 -6.35 12.39
N VAL A 237 -7.28 -6.39 13.25
CA VAL A 237 -7.35 -7.37 14.34
C VAL A 237 -7.49 -8.83 13.87
N LYS A 238 -7.91 -9.04 12.61
CA LYS A 238 -7.97 -10.38 11.98
C LYS A 238 -6.61 -10.86 11.48
N LEU A 239 -5.64 -9.95 11.35
CA LEU A 239 -4.29 -10.29 10.91
C LEU A 239 -3.51 -11.01 12.03
N PRO A 240 -2.55 -11.88 11.69
CA PRO A 240 -1.59 -12.41 12.64
C PRO A 240 -0.92 -11.30 13.46
N PRO A 241 -0.77 -11.45 14.79
CA PRO A 241 -0.22 -10.38 15.65
C PRO A 241 1.15 -9.83 15.20
N ALA A 242 2.00 -10.68 14.63
CA ALA A 242 3.31 -10.27 14.11
C ALA A 242 3.25 -9.33 12.89
N GLN A 243 2.12 -9.31 12.17
CA GLN A 243 1.91 -8.53 10.94
C GLN A 243 1.13 -7.24 11.18
N GLN A 244 0.29 -7.19 12.21
CA GLN A 244 -0.49 -6.02 12.59
C GLN A 244 0.34 -4.73 12.62
N PRO A 245 1.49 -4.65 13.33
CA PRO A 245 2.28 -3.43 13.33
C PRO A 245 2.79 -3.08 11.94
N GLN A 246 3.29 -4.06 11.17
CA GLN A 246 3.87 -3.80 9.83
C GLN A 246 2.84 -3.24 8.85
N ILE A 247 1.63 -3.81 8.83
CA ILE A 247 0.52 -3.30 8.03
C ILE A 247 0.12 -1.91 8.49
N LEU A 248 -0.02 -1.69 9.80
CA LEU A 248 -0.42 -0.39 10.33
C LEU A 248 0.60 0.70 10.02
N ILE A 249 1.89 0.40 10.17
CA ILE A 249 3.01 1.29 9.83
C ILE A 249 2.96 1.70 8.36
N ARG A 250 2.77 0.72 7.47
CA ARG A 250 2.75 0.96 6.03
C ARG A 250 1.48 1.68 5.58
N ALA A 251 0.33 1.31 6.15
CA ALA A 251 -0.96 1.91 5.87
C ALA A 251 -1.09 3.34 6.42
N ALA A 252 -0.45 3.62 7.55
CA ALA A 252 -0.43 4.97 8.12
C ALA A 252 0.25 5.96 7.17
N GLY A 253 1.22 5.52 6.36
CA GLY A 253 1.95 6.37 5.43
C GLY A 253 2.38 7.69 6.10
N LEU A 254 1.86 8.81 5.60
CA LEU A 254 2.06 10.17 6.13
C LEU A 254 0.92 10.67 7.05
N ASP A 255 -0.18 9.93 7.22
CA ASP A 255 -1.36 10.32 8.03
C ASP A 255 -1.32 9.65 9.42
N TYR A 256 -0.26 9.99 10.15
CA TYR A 256 0.09 9.40 11.44
C TYR A 256 -0.94 9.60 12.57
N PRO A 257 -1.63 10.76 12.71
CA PRO A 257 -2.53 10.99 13.84
C PRO A 257 -3.67 9.98 13.93
N ALA A 258 -4.29 9.61 12.80
CA ALA A 258 -5.40 8.66 12.78
C ALA A 258 -4.93 7.24 13.16
N ALA A 259 -3.79 6.82 12.62
CA ALA A 259 -3.21 5.52 12.94
C ALA A 259 -2.77 5.43 14.42
N PHE A 260 -2.21 6.51 14.97
CA PHE A 260 -1.82 6.56 16.39
C PHE A 260 -3.01 6.39 17.33
N GLU A 261 -4.12 7.09 17.09
CA GLU A 261 -5.33 6.97 17.92
C GLU A 261 -5.89 5.53 17.88
N ILE A 262 -5.79 4.85 16.73
CA ILE A 262 -6.19 3.44 16.59
C ILE A 262 -5.27 2.50 17.35
N ALA A 263 -3.95 2.66 17.24
CA ALA A 263 -3.03 1.85 18.04
C ALA A 263 -3.18 2.11 19.53
N LEU A 264 -3.51 3.34 19.91
CA LEU A 264 -3.79 3.70 21.30
C LEU A 264 -5.03 2.98 21.82
N ASP A 265 -6.13 2.97 21.06
CA ASP A 265 -7.36 2.25 21.42
C ASP A 265 -7.14 0.73 21.48
N GLN A 266 -6.41 0.17 20.52
CA GLN A 266 -6.02 -1.24 20.56
C GLN A 266 -5.12 -1.58 21.74
N CYS A 267 -4.16 -0.72 22.08
CA CYS A 267 -3.30 -0.90 23.24
C CYS A 267 -4.11 -0.86 24.55
N GLN A 268 -5.08 0.03 24.67
CA GLN A 268 -5.94 0.13 25.84
C GLN A 268 -6.87 -1.09 25.99
N SER A 269 -7.40 -1.60 24.88
CA SER A 269 -8.30 -2.76 24.88
C SER A 269 -7.57 -4.10 25.08
N THR A 270 -6.36 -4.24 24.54
CA THR A 270 -5.56 -5.48 24.64
C THR A 270 -4.61 -5.50 25.84
N GLY A 271 -4.22 -4.33 26.35
CA GLY A 271 -3.16 -4.17 27.34
C GLY A 271 -1.76 -4.42 26.78
N ASP A 272 -1.57 -4.46 25.46
CA ASP A 272 -0.27 -4.73 24.83
C ASP A 272 0.46 -3.42 24.41
N PRO A 273 1.47 -2.97 25.18
CA PRO A 273 2.25 -1.77 24.86
C PRO A 273 3.09 -1.90 23.57
N ALA A 274 3.32 -3.12 23.06
CA ALA A 274 4.14 -3.31 21.87
C ALA A 274 3.52 -2.68 20.61
N LEU A 275 2.19 -2.55 20.57
CA LEU A 275 1.48 -1.89 19.47
C LEU A 275 1.81 -0.39 19.37
N LEU A 276 1.88 0.30 20.50
CA LEU A 276 2.31 1.71 20.57
C LEU A 276 3.79 1.86 20.20
N GLY A 277 4.66 0.97 20.73
CA GLY A 277 6.09 1.00 20.43
C GLY A 277 6.39 0.75 18.94
N GLY A 278 5.67 -0.18 18.32
CA GLY A 278 5.75 -0.48 16.90
C GLY A 278 5.29 0.67 16.00
N MET A 279 4.34 1.49 16.44
CA MET A 279 3.90 2.67 15.70
C MET A 279 4.84 3.88 15.84
N LEU A 280 5.40 4.09 17.03
CA LEU A 280 6.28 5.23 17.30
C LEU A 280 7.62 5.15 16.54
N SER A 281 8.20 3.95 16.42
CA SER A 281 9.52 3.78 15.81
C SER A 281 9.57 4.17 14.31
N PRO A 282 8.63 3.74 13.46
CA PRO A 282 8.67 4.05 12.03
C PRO A 282 8.32 5.49 11.72
N HIS A 283 7.48 6.14 12.51
CA HIS A 283 7.21 7.57 12.34
C HIS A 283 8.46 8.41 12.56
N LEU A 284 9.26 8.06 13.59
CA LEU A 284 10.54 8.70 13.84
C LEU A 284 11.59 8.39 12.75
N LEU A 285 11.51 7.21 12.12
CA LEU A 285 12.35 6.85 10.97
C LEU A 285 11.93 7.56 9.67
N VAL A 286 10.63 7.67 9.38
CA VAL A 286 10.09 8.21 8.13
C VAL A 286 10.10 9.73 8.12
N HIS A 287 9.73 10.37 9.24
CA HIS A 287 9.67 11.83 9.32
C HIS A 287 10.95 12.45 9.88
N GLY A 288 11.86 11.62 10.41
CA GLY A 288 12.97 12.11 11.22
C GLY A 288 12.46 12.88 12.45
N LEU A 289 13.30 12.95 13.47
CA LEU A 289 13.35 14.19 14.22
C LEU A 289 13.93 15.21 13.24
N ASP A 290 13.08 15.89 12.46
CA ASP A 290 13.51 17.07 11.69
C ASP A 290 14.41 17.91 12.61
N HIS A 291 15.51 18.44 12.09
CA HIS A 291 16.49 19.21 12.89
C HIS A 291 15.87 20.37 13.69
N ASP A 292 14.64 20.77 13.36
CA ASP A 292 13.88 21.84 13.99
C ASP A 292 13.02 21.37 15.19
N GLY A 293 12.99 20.08 15.53
CA GLY A 293 12.32 19.54 16.73
C GLY A 293 10.79 19.58 16.72
N GLY A 294 10.16 19.96 15.60
CA GLY A 294 8.70 20.11 15.48
C GLY A 294 7.92 18.81 15.72
N ASN A 295 8.42 17.69 15.20
CA ASN A 295 7.74 16.40 15.30
C ASN A 295 7.83 15.79 16.71
N GLU A 296 8.86 16.11 17.49
CA GLU A 296 9.04 15.57 18.85
C GLU A 296 7.97 16.08 19.83
N ALA A 297 7.67 17.39 19.78
CA ALA A 297 6.67 18.00 20.64
C ALA A 297 5.25 17.48 20.35
N GLU A 298 4.94 17.22 19.08
CA GLU A 298 3.68 16.62 18.68
C GLU A 298 3.56 15.17 19.18
N LEU A 299 4.63 14.38 19.09
CA LEU A 299 4.68 13.03 19.64
C LEU A 299 4.53 12.99 21.16
N HIS A 300 5.22 13.89 21.89
CA HIS A 300 5.01 14.01 23.34
C HIS A 300 3.55 14.36 23.67
N THR A 301 2.94 15.28 22.91
CA THR A 301 1.52 15.65 23.07
C THR A 301 0.59 14.46 22.84
N LEU A 302 0.88 13.62 21.84
CA LEU A 302 0.12 12.40 21.56
C LEU A 302 0.30 11.35 22.66
N ILE A 303 1.53 11.13 23.13
CA ILE A 303 1.82 10.22 24.25
C ILE A 303 1.10 10.68 25.53
N ASP A 304 1.07 11.99 25.81
CA ASP A 304 0.41 12.53 26.99
C ASP A 304 -1.13 12.35 27.00
N ARG A 305 -1.73 12.09 25.83
CA ARG A 305 -3.16 11.73 25.72
C ARG A 305 -3.45 10.30 26.14
N VAL A 306 -2.44 9.42 26.26
CA VAL A 306 -2.61 8.04 26.73
C VAL A 306 -3.11 8.06 28.18
N PRO A 307 -4.33 7.56 28.49
CA PRO A 307 -4.90 7.62 29.82
C PRO A 307 -4.12 6.80 30.85
N ASP A 308 -3.57 5.66 30.42
CA ASP A 308 -2.80 4.75 31.25
C ASP A 308 -1.40 5.35 31.54
N PRO A 309 -1.06 5.56 32.83
CA PRO A 309 0.20 6.19 33.20
C PRO A 309 1.43 5.30 32.89
N ASP A 310 1.30 3.98 32.93
CA ASP A 310 2.39 3.05 32.65
C ASP A 310 2.68 3.00 31.14
N LEU A 311 1.63 3.00 30.32
CA LEU A 311 1.76 3.10 28.85
C LEU A 311 2.32 4.47 28.43
N ARG A 312 1.88 5.54 29.07
CA ARG A 312 2.42 6.90 28.84
C ARG A 312 3.90 6.97 29.19
N ALA A 313 4.29 6.42 30.34
CA ALA A 313 5.69 6.35 30.76
C ALA A 313 6.54 5.52 29.79
N ALA A 314 6.03 4.37 29.32
CA ALA A 314 6.68 3.54 28.32
C ALA A 314 6.85 4.27 26.98
N GLY A 315 5.82 4.99 26.52
CA GLY A 315 5.87 5.82 25.31
C GLY A 315 6.96 6.89 25.38
N HIS A 316 6.99 7.66 26.48
CA HIS A 316 8.03 8.67 26.71
C HIS A 316 9.43 8.06 26.82
N GLN A 317 9.57 6.91 27.47
CA GLN A 317 10.84 6.20 27.56
C GLN A 317 11.33 5.73 26.19
N HIS A 318 10.43 5.23 25.34
CA HIS A 318 10.76 4.79 23.98
C HIS A 318 11.18 5.97 23.09
N LEU A 319 10.42 7.07 23.13
CA LEU A 319 10.75 8.31 22.42
C LEU A 319 12.12 8.85 22.84
N SER A 320 12.41 8.84 24.15
CA SER A 320 13.72 9.26 24.69
C SER A 320 14.86 8.35 24.22
N LYS A 321 14.65 7.03 24.16
CA LYS A 321 15.64 6.08 23.63
C LYS A 321 15.93 6.31 22.15
N LEU A 322 14.90 6.59 21.36
CA LEU A 322 15.04 6.90 19.94
C LEU A 322 15.77 8.23 19.71
N ALA A 323 15.45 9.27 20.47
CA ALA A 323 16.16 10.55 20.43
C ALA A 323 17.64 10.43 20.86
N ALA A 324 17.94 9.50 21.77
CA ALA A 324 19.32 9.23 22.23
C ALA A 324 20.11 8.28 21.30
N THR A 325 19.46 7.60 20.36
CA THR A 325 20.13 6.71 19.42
C THR A 325 20.69 7.56 18.28
N PRO A 326 22.02 7.69 18.12
CA PRO A 326 22.57 8.42 16.99
C PRO A 326 22.10 7.73 15.71
N MET A 327 21.36 8.45 14.87
CA MET A 327 21.12 8.04 13.49
C MET A 327 22.48 8.11 12.80
N GLU A 328 23.26 7.03 12.85
CA GLU A 328 24.35 6.83 11.91
C GLU A 328 23.71 6.88 10.53
N GLY A 329 23.85 8.02 9.85
CA GLY A 329 23.29 8.20 8.52
C GLY A 329 23.78 7.06 7.66
N ILE A 330 22.85 6.24 7.15
CA ILE A 330 23.17 5.26 6.13
C ILE A 330 23.77 6.08 4.99
N PRO A 331 25.07 5.89 4.65
CA PRO A 331 25.68 6.63 3.57
C PRO A 331 24.86 6.39 2.31
N LEU A 332 24.31 7.44 1.69
CA LEU A 332 23.55 7.34 0.45
C LEU A 332 24.35 6.60 -0.65
N ASP A 333 25.68 6.67 -0.54
CA ASP A 333 26.70 6.04 -1.36
C ASP A 333 26.54 4.50 -1.38
N LEU A 334 26.17 3.87 -0.26
CA LEU A 334 25.98 2.41 -0.16
C LEU A 334 24.66 1.92 -0.78
N ILE A 335 23.68 2.80 -0.99
CA ILE A 335 22.41 2.47 -1.65
C ILE A 335 22.58 2.46 -3.18
N LEU A 336 23.57 3.18 -3.71
CA LEU A 336 23.83 3.29 -5.15
C LEU A 336 24.94 2.35 -5.67
N GLU A 337 25.69 1.69 -4.79
CA GLU A 337 26.77 0.76 -5.18
C GLU A 337 26.30 -0.70 -5.41
N GLY A 338 25.04 -1.02 -5.16
CA GLY A 338 24.44 -2.34 -5.41
C GLY A 338 24.23 -2.72 -6.89
N GLU A 339 24.61 -1.87 -7.86
CA GLU A 339 24.46 -2.12 -9.30
C GLU A 339 25.77 -2.50 -10.02
N LYS A 340 26.81 -2.94 -9.29
CA LYS A 340 28.10 -3.32 -9.90
C LYS A 340 28.58 -4.76 -9.67
N GLU A 341 27.71 -5.66 -9.25
CA GLU A 341 27.99 -7.11 -9.30
C GLU A 341 26.94 -7.86 -10.14
#